data_AF-A0A7L5HJY9-F1
#
_entry.id   AF-A0A7L5HJY9-F1
#
_cell.length_a   1.000
_cell.length_b   1.000
_cell.length_c   1.000
_cell.angle_alpha   90.00
_cell.angle_beta   90.00
_cell.angle_gamma   90.00
#
_symmetry.space_group_name_H-M   'P 1'
#
loop_
_entity.id
_entity.type
_entity.pdbx_description
1 polymer ?
#
loop_
_entity_poly.entity_id
_entity_poly.type
_entity_poly.pdbx_seq_one_letter_code
_entity_poly.pdbx_strand_id
1 'polypeptide(L)'
;MEEFLKQLLYDYKNWAYIIVFLWCILEGELALILAGIFAHEGHVNLGLIIFVAGLGGFVGDQIYFYIGRYNKKYIQKKLRTQRRKFAIAHLLLQRFGWPIIFIQRYMYGFRTIIPMSIGLTRYSAKKFAFINLISAWAWAAITILLAWFFGKEIWLAVEWAGAHWYFAVPIIACFLLALFLGMKQMEKSILRKRTHK
;
A
#
# COMPACT_ATOMS: atom_id res chain seq x y z
N MET A 1 11.97 11.37 2.64
CA MET A 1 12.17 10.13 1.88
C MET A 1 11.88 10.34 0.39
N GLU A 2 10.80 11.03 0.04
CA GLU A 2 10.48 11.39 -1.35
C GLU A 2 11.63 12.12 -2.08
N GLU A 3 12.13 13.22 -1.50
CA GLU A 3 13.22 14.00 -2.11
C GLU A 3 14.51 13.18 -2.30
N PHE A 4 14.79 12.28 -1.36
CA PHE A 4 15.96 11.39 -1.46
C PHE A 4 15.83 10.40 -2.61
N LEU A 5 14.67 9.76 -2.77
CA LEU A 5 14.45 8.83 -3.88
C LEU A 5 14.48 9.58 -5.23
N LYS A 6 13.86 10.76 -5.28
CA LYS A 6 13.91 11.63 -6.46
C LYS A 6 15.37 11.93 -6.83
N GLN A 7 16.13 12.50 -5.90
CA GLN A 7 17.54 12.82 -6.11
C GLN A 7 18.33 11.59 -6.57
N LEU A 8 18.15 10.44 -5.92
CA LEU A 8 18.82 9.19 -6.28
C LEU A 8 18.50 8.74 -7.72
N LEU A 9 17.26 8.88 -8.17
CA LEU A 9 16.86 8.55 -9.55
C LEU A 9 17.50 9.51 -10.56
N TYR A 10 17.54 10.82 -10.28
CA TYR A 10 18.12 11.80 -11.19
C TYR A 10 19.66 11.72 -11.25
N ASP A 11 20.32 11.44 -10.12
CA ASP A 11 21.77 11.28 -10.05
C ASP A 11 22.23 9.97 -10.71
N TYR A 12 21.43 8.90 -10.61
CA TYR A 12 21.76 7.56 -11.11
C TYR A 12 20.73 7.03 -12.12
N LYS A 13 20.42 7.81 -13.16
CA LYS A 13 19.38 7.47 -14.17
C LYS A 13 19.52 6.06 -14.76
N ASN A 14 20.76 5.64 -15.03
CA ASN A 14 21.04 4.31 -15.60
C ASN A 14 20.65 3.15 -14.67
N TRP A 15 20.58 3.40 -13.36
CA TRP A 15 20.21 2.43 -12.33
C TRP A 15 18.75 2.53 -11.89
N ALA A 16 17.95 3.37 -12.56
CA ALA A 16 16.57 3.66 -12.17
C ALA A 16 15.72 2.38 -11.95
N TYR A 17 15.87 1.37 -12.81
CA TYR A 17 15.14 0.10 -12.65
C TYR A 17 15.49 -0.61 -11.34
N ILE A 18 16.78 -0.67 -10.98
CA ILE A 18 17.24 -1.34 -9.75
C ILE A 18 16.82 -0.54 -8.52
N ILE A 19 16.93 0.80 -8.59
CA ILE A 19 16.50 1.70 -7.52
C ILE A 19 15.01 1.52 -7.26
N VAL A 20 14.18 1.56 -8.30
CA VAL A 20 12.72 1.38 -8.17
C VAL A 20 12.38 -0.01 -7.66
N PHE A 21 13.05 -1.07 -8.14
CA PHE A 21 12.87 -2.42 -7.64
C PHE A 21 13.09 -2.51 -6.12
N LEU A 22 14.24 -2.01 -5.64
CA LEU A 22 14.61 -2.05 -4.23
C LEU A 22 13.69 -1.18 -3.40
N TRP A 23 13.32 0.00 -3.90
CA TRP A 23 12.41 0.89 -3.20
C TRP A 23 11.03 0.25 -3.06
N CYS A 24 10.49 -0.36 -4.12
CA CYS A 24 9.18 -1.03 -4.09
C CYS A 24 9.11 -2.21 -3.09
N ILE A 25 10.24 -2.81 -2.70
CA ILE A 25 10.31 -3.81 -1.62
C ILE A 25 9.99 -3.16 -0.26
N LEU A 26 10.50 -1.94 -0.03
CA LEU A 26 10.37 -1.21 1.23
C LEU A 26 9.10 -0.36 1.29
N GLU A 27 8.94 0.53 0.31
CA GLU A 27 7.87 1.51 0.19
C GLU A 27 7.47 1.61 -1.28
N GLY A 28 6.22 1.29 -1.59
CA GLY A 28 5.86 1.05 -2.99
C GLY A 28 5.24 2.26 -3.66
N GLU A 29 4.42 3.00 -2.92
CA GLU A 29 3.51 4.00 -3.45
C GLU A 29 4.28 5.16 -4.09
N LEU A 30 5.23 5.75 -3.37
CA LEU A 30 6.08 6.84 -3.87
C LEU A 30 6.98 6.38 -5.02
N ALA A 31 7.55 5.18 -4.94
CA ALA A 31 8.41 4.64 -6.00
C ALA A 31 7.65 4.45 -7.31
N LEU A 32 6.41 3.98 -7.28
CA LEU A 32 5.60 3.84 -8.49
C LEU A 32 5.26 5.19 -9.13
N ILE A 33 4.92 6.19 -8.31
CA ILE A 33 4.59 7.53 -8.82
C ILE A 33 5.82 8.13 -9.49
N LEU A 34 6.96 8.15 -8.79
CA LEU A 34 8.21 8.66 -9.34
C LEU A 34 8.66 7.87 -10.56
N ALA A 35 8.51 6.54 -10.57
CA ALA A 35 8.80 5.70 -11.73
C ALA A 35 7.94 6.08 -12.95
N GLY A 36 6.65 6.36 -12.76
CA GLY A 36 5.76 6.81 -13.83
C GLY A 36 6.12 8.19 -14.37
N ILE A 37 6.49 9.12 -13.50
CA ILE A 37 7.00 10.44 -13.89
C ILE A 37 8.32 10.29 -14.67
N PHE A 38 9.25 9.46 -14.19
CA PHE A 38 10.53 9.21 -14.87
C PHE A 38 10.34 8.56 -16.25
N ALA A 39 9.35 7.67 -16.38
CA ALA A 39 8.95 7.12 -17.66
C ALA A 39 8.30 8.17 -18.57
N HIS A 40 7.59 9.16 -18.02
CA HIS A 40 6.96 10.24 -18.78
C HIS A 40 8.01 11.16 -19.40
N GLU A 41 9.07 11.43 -18.65
CA GLU A 41 10.24 12.19 -19.10
C GLU A 41 11.12 11.41 -20.10
N GLY A 42 10.80 10.14 -20.38
CA GLY A 42 11.52 9.30 -21.33
C GLY A 42 12.83 8.71 -20.78
N HIS A 43 13.07 8.77 -19.47
CA HIS A 43 14.28 8.23 -18.85
C HIS A 43 14.29 6.69 -18.75
N VAL A 44 13.11 6.06 -18.72
CA VAL A 44 12.96 4.60 -18.64
C VAL A 44 11.82 4.11 -19.55
N ASN A 45 11.90 2.85 -19.97
CA ASN A 45 10.84 2.18 -20.70
C ASN A 45 9.65 1.89 -19.78
N LEU A 46 8.46 2.31 -20.20
CA LEU A 46 7.22 2.18 -19.43
C LEU A 46 6.86 0.73 -19.10
N GLY A 47 6.95 -0.18 -20.06
CA GLY A 47 6.63 -1.60 -19.84
C GLY A 47 7.62 -2.26 -18.87
N LEU A 48 8.90 -1.99 -19.04
CA LEU A 48 9.96 -2.58 -18.22
C LEU A 48 9.91 -2.05 -16.78
N ILE A 49 9.67 -0.75 -16.59
CA ILE A 49 9.58 -0.18 -15.24
C ILE A 49 8.34 -0.70 -14.49
N ILE A 50 7.20 -0.91 -15.16
CA ILE A 50 6.01 -1.56 -14.58
C ILE A 50 6.34 -2.98 -14.12
N PHE A 51 6.99 -3.75 -14.99
CA PHE A 51 7.37 -5.13 -14.70
C PHE A 51 8.29 -5.23 -13.48
N VAL A 52 9.35 -4.42 -13.47
CA VAL A 52 10.36 -4.39 -12.40
C VAL A 52 9.79 -3.88 -11.09
N ALA A 53 9.00 -2.80 -11.10
CA ALA A 53 8.38 -2.28 -9.89
C ALA A 53 7.38 -3.26 -9.28
N GLY A 54 6.58 -3.94 -10.12
CA GLY A 54 5.69 -5.00 -9.65
C GLY A 54 6.43 -6.19 -9.07
N LEU A 55 7.58 -6.58 -9.63
CA LEU A 55 8.44 -7.61 -9.03
C LEU A 55 8.97 -7.18 -7.65
N GLY A 56 9.42 -5.94 -7.49
CA GLY A 56 9.86 -5.41 -6.20
C GLY A 56 8.74 -5.45 -5.17
N GLY A 57 7.54 -5.00 -5.55
CA GLY A 57 6.35 -5.08 -4.72
C GLY A 57 5.97 -6.53 -4.35
N PHE A 58 6.09 -7.47 -5.28
CA PHE A 58 5.85 -8.89 -5.05
C PHE A 58 6.83 -9.46 -4.02
N VAL A 59 8.12 -9.17 -4.16
CA VAL A 59 9.18 -9.64 -3.26
C VAL A 59 8.96 -9.11 -1.84
N GLY A 60 8.63 -7.83 -1.68
CA GLY A 60 8.30 -7.26 -0.36
C GLY A 60 7.18 -8.02 0.35
N ASP A 61 6.10 -8.31 -0.36
CA ASP A 61 4.97 -9.06 0.20
C ASP A 61 5.32 -10.54 0.50
N GLN A 62 6.20 -11.17 -0.29
CA GLN A 62 6.74 -12.50 0.02
C GLN A 62 7.55 -12.49 1.31
N ILE A 63 8.40 -11.49 1.50
CA ILE A 63 9.20 -11.33 2.72
C ILE A 63 8.26 -11.27 3.93
N TYR A 64 7.22 -10.44 3.89
CA TYR A 64 6.24 -10.35 4.98
C TYR A 64 5.48 -11.65 5.22
N PHE A 65 5.09 -12.36 4.16
CA PHE A 65 4.45 -13.67 4.26
C PHE A 65 5.34 -14.70 4.97
N TYR A 66 6.63 -14.77 4.60
CA TYR A 66 7.57 -15.72 5.21
C TYR A 66 8.02 -15.32 6.62
N ILE A 67 8.12 -14.01 6.90
CA ILE A 67 8.26 -13.51 8.28
C ILE A 67 7.08 -13.99 9.13
N GLY A 68 5.86 -13.89 8.60
CA GLY A 68 4.65 -14.43 9.22
C GLY A 68 4.73 -15.93 9.49
N ARG A 69 5.27 -16.70 8.53
CA ARG A 69 5.35 -18.16 8.62
C ARG A 69 6.38 -18.68 9.61
N TYR A 70 7.58 -18.12 9.57
CA TYR A 70 8.73 -18.72 10.24
C TYR A 70 9.20 -17.93 11.47
N ASN A 71 8.96 -16.62 11.54
CA ASN A 71 9.48 -15.78 12.63
C ASN A 71 8.44 -15.55 13.74
N LYS A 72 8.20 -16.58 14.56
CA LYS A 72 7.25 -16.54 15.67
C LYS A 72 7.54 -15.43 16.68
N LYS A 73 8.82 -15.16 17.00
CA LYS A 73 9.22 -14.13 17.98
C LYS A 73 8.88 -12.72 17.50
N TYR A 74 9.20 -12.41 16.24
CA TYR A 74 8.85 -11.11 15.64
C TYR A 74 7.34 -10.91 15.59
N ILE A 75 6.61 -11.94 15.16
CA ILE A 75 5.16 -11.90 15.05
C ILE A 75 4.50 -11.74 16.42
N GLN A 76 4.95 -12.44 17.46
CA GLN A 76 4.40 -12.26 18.81
C GLN A 76 4.55 -10.82 19.30
N LYS A 77 5.70 -10.18 19.06
CA LYS A 77 5.90 -8.75 19.36
C LYS A 77 4.95 -7.87 18.55
N LYS A 78 4.81 -8.13 17.24
CA LYS A 78 3.96 -7.34 16.35
C LYS A 78 2.46 -7.50 16.68
N LEU A 79 2.01 -8.71 17.00
CA LEU A 79 0.67 -9.03 17.49
C LEU A 79 0.32 -8.26 18.76
N ARG A 80 1.26 -8.08 19.70
CA ARG A 80 1.04 -7.23 20.88
C ARG A 80 0.79 -5.78 20.50
N THR A 81 1.61 -5.23 19.60
CA THR A 81 1.51 -3.81 19.19
C THR A 81 0.37 -3.51 18.22
N GLN A 82 -0.04 -4.48 17.40
CA GLN A 82 -1.00 -4.28 16.29
C GLN A 82 -2.14 -5.30 16.32
N ARG A 83 -2.54 -5.76 17.52
CA ARG A 83 -3.56 -6.78 17.73
C ARG A 83 -4.85 -6.55 16.92
N ARG A 84 -5.33 -5.30 16.91
CA ARG A 84 -6.55 -4.92 16.18
C ARG A 84 -6.42 -5.14 14.67
N LYS A 85 -5.28 -4.78 14.06
CA LYS A 85 -5.06 -4.95 12.62
C LYS A 85 -4.99 -6.42 12.23
N PHE A 86 -4.31 -7.24 13.03
CA PHE A 86 -4.26 -8.70 12.82
C PHE A 86 -5.65 -9.35 12.97
N ALA A 87 -6.45 -8.92 13.95
CA ALA A 87 -7.82 -9.42 14.10
C ALA A 87 -8.70 -9.05 12.89
N ILE A 88 -8.62 -7.81 12.41
CA ILE A 88 -9.35 -7.38 11.20
C ILE A 88 -8.87 -8.16 9.98
N ALA A 89 -7.56 -8.32 9.79
CA ALA A 89 -7.00 -9.09 8.68
C ALA A 89 -7.50 -10.55 8.71
N HIS A 90 -7.57 -11.16 9.89
CA HIS A 90 -8.13 -12.51 10.04
C HIS A 90 -9.61 -12.58 9.64
N LEU A 91 -10.44 -11.65 10.11
CA LEU A 91 -11.87 -11.59 9.75
C LEU A 91 -12.07 -11.38 8.25
N LEU A 92 -11.27 -10.51 7.63
CA LEU A 92 -11.30 -10.28 6.19
C LEU A 92 -10.92 -11.54 5.41
N LEU A 93 -9.86 -12.23 5.82
CA LEU A 93 -9.45 -13.49 5.20
C LEU A 93 -10.52 -14.58 5.34
N GLN A 94 -11.21 -14.66 6.48
CA GLN A 94 -12.31 -15.61 6.66
C GLN A 94 -13.52 -15.27 5.79
N ARG A 95 -13.88 -13.99 5.67
CA ARG A 95 -15.09 -13.55 4.96
C ARG A 95 -14.94 -13.59 3.45
N PHE A 96 -13.79 -13.16 2.94
CA PHE A 96 -13.58 -12.93 1.52
C PHE A 96 -12.60 -13.94 0.91
N GLY A 97 -11.65 -14.48 1.69
CA GLY A 97 -10.68 -15.47 1.21
C GLY A 97 -9.59 -14.86 0.33
N TRP A 98 -9.39 -15.45 -0.85
CA TRP A 98 -8.29 -15.10 -1.76
C TRP A 98 -8.34 -13.68 -2.35
N PRO A 99 -9.49 -13.02 -2.60
CA PRO A 99 -9.53 -11.64 -3.13
C PRO A 99 -8.87 -10.61 -2.20
N ILE A 100 -8.79 -10.90 -0.90
CA ILE A 100 -8.10 -10.03 0.06
C ILE A 100 -6.60 -9.94 -0.24
N ILE A 101 -6.01 -11.00 -0.78
CA ILE A 101 -4.60 -11.00 -1.22
C ILE A 101 -4.40 -9.98 -2.34
N PHE A 102 -5.42 -9.79 -3.18
CA PHE A 102 -5.37 -8.82 -4.27
C PHE A 102 -5.63 -7.39 -3.77
N ILE A 103 -6.61 -7.22 -2.89
CA ILE A 103 -7.08 -5.91 -2.42
C ILE A 103 -6.15 -5.29 -1.38
N GLN A 104 -5.33 -6.08 -0.67
CA GLN A 104 -4.46 -5.60 0.40
C GLN A 104 -3.57 -4.42 0.02
N ARG A 105 -3.17 -4.32 -1.25
CA ARG A 105 -2.28 -3.27 -1.77
C ARG A 105 -2.95 -1.90 -1.85
N TYR A 106 -4.28 -1.87 -1.94
CA TYR A 106 -5.08 -0.64 -1.96
C TYR A 106 -5.51 -0.23 -0.54
N MET A 107 -5.24 -1.06 0.47
CA MET A 107 -5.63 -0.82 1.85
C MET A 107 -4.44 -0.27 2.65
N TYR A 108 -4.47 1.03 2.95
CA TYR A 108 -3.42 1.68 3.72
C TYR A 108 -3.18 0.98 5.07
N GLY A 109 -1.92 0.68 5.37
CA GLY A 109 -1.52 0.03 6.62
C GLY A 109 -1.88 -1.45 6.75
N PHE A 110 -2.45 -2.08 5.73
CA PHE A 110 -2.73 -3.52 5.67
C PHE A 110 -1.79 -4.31 4.75
N ARG A 111 -1.08 -3.62 3.85
CA ARG A 111 -0.10 -4.20 2.93
C ARG A 111 0.93 -5.10 3.59
N THR A 112 1.33 -4.81 4.83
CA THR A 112 2.27 -5.67 5.59
C THR A 112 1.55 -6.69 6.47
N ILE A 113 0.41 -6.31 7.04
CA ILE A 113 -0.33 -7.12 8.02
C ILE A 113 -1.05 -8.28 7.36
N ILE A 114 -1.63 -8.11 6.17
CA ILE A 114 -2.36 -9.18 5.49
C ILE A 114 -1.38 -10.29 5.04
N PRO A 115 -0.25 -10.03 4.35
CA PRO A 115 0.70 -11.08 4.03
C PRO A 115 1.23 -11.80 5.26
N MET A 116 1.59 -11.06 6.31
CA MET A 116 2.01 -11.65 7.59
C MET A 116 0.91 -12.53 8.21
N SER A 117 -0.35 -12.08 8.18
CA SER A 117 -1.49 -12.83 8.73
C SER A 117 -1.76 -14.09 7.95
N ILE A 118 -1.73 -14.04 6.62
CA ILE A 118 -1.79 -15.23 5.76
C ILE A 118 -0.61 -16.14 6.09
N GLY A 119 0.57 -15.56 6.32
CA GLY A 119 1.79 -16.17 6.85
C GLY A 119 1.60 -17.01 8.11
N LEU A 120 0.63 -16.68 8.96
CA LEU A 120 0.35 -17.43 10.18
C LEU A 120 -0.58 -18.63 9.99
N THR A 121 -1.25 -18.70 8.84
CA THR A 121 -2.21 -19.77 8.54
C THR A 121 -1.56 -20.96 7.84
N ARG A 122 -2.34 -21.98 7.46
CA ARG A 122 -1.88 -23.09 6.58
C ARG A 122 -2.08 -22.79 5.09
N TYR A 123 -2.31 -21.54 4.71
CA TYR A 123 -2.52 -21.17 3.32
C TYR A 123 -1.30 -21.50 2.44
N SER A 124 -1.55 -22.04 1.25
CA SER A 124 -0.48 -22.47 0.33
C SER A 124 0.37 -21.28 -0.14
N ALA A 125 1.69 -21.38 0.05
CA ALA A 125 2.66 -20.38 -0.40
C ALA A 125 2.63 -20.17 -1.91
N LYS A 126 2.44 -21.25 -2.69
CA LYS A 126 2.36 -21.18 -4.15
C LYS A 126 1.13 -20.38 -4.61
N LYS A 127 -0.03 -20.66 -4.01
CA LYS A 127 -1.27 -19.91 -4.31
C LYS A 127 -1.15 -18.44 -3.94
N PHE A 128 -0.59 -18.15 -2.77
CA PHE A 128 -0.33 -16.78 -2.35
C PHE A 128 0.61 -16.07 -3.32
N ALA A 129 1.72 -16.70 -3.70
CA ALA A 129 2.69 -16.12 -4.62
C ALA A 129 2.09 -15.80 -5.98
N PHE A 130 1.33 -16.71 -6.57
CA PHE A 130 0.70 -16.48 -7.86
C PHE A 130 -0.28 -15.29 -7.83
N ILE A 131 -1.19 -15.26 -6.85
CA ILE A 131 -2.18 -14.18 -6.72
C ILE A 131 -1.51 -12.85 -6.39
N ASN A 132 -0.52 -12.86 -5.49
CA ASN A 132 0.24 -11.67 -5.12
C ASN A 132 1.03 -11.11 -6.31
N LEU A 133 1.61 -11.96 -7.15
CA LEU A 133 2.36 -11.52 -8.33
C LEU A 133 1.46 -10.75 -9.30
N ILE A 134 0.29 -11.31 -9.63
CA ILE A 134 -0.70 -10.65 -10.50
C ILE A 134 -1.18 -9.35 -9.87
N SER A 135 -1.47 -9.38 -8.56
CA SER A 135 -1.87 -8.18 -7.82
C SER A 135 -0.79 -7.10 -7.84
N ALA A 136 0.48 -7.48 -7.70
CA ALA A 136 1.60 -6.55 -7.69
C ALA A 136 1.79 -5.87 -9.05
N TRP A 137 1.67 -6.61 -10.15
CA TRP A 137 1.74 -6.02 -11.49
C TRP A 137 0.52 -5.18 -11.83
N ALA A 138 -0.70 -5.61 -11.48
CA ALA A 138 -1.90 -4.81 -11.69
C ALA A 138 -1.79 -3.46 -10.94
N TRP A 139 -1.35 -3.51 -9.69
CA TRP A 139 -1.11 -2.32 -8.88
C TRP A 139 -0.01 -1.42 -9.47
N ALA A 140 1.14 -2.01 -9.86
CA ALA A 140 2.22 -1.27 -10.50
C ALA A 140 1.77 -0.59 -11.80
N ALA A 141 1.07 -1.33 -12.66
CA ALA A 141 0.56 -0.83 -13.93
C ALA A 141 -0.43 0.33 -13.72
N ILE A 142 -1.42 0.18 -12.85
CA ILE A 142 -2.42 1.23 -12.60
C ILE A 142 -1.74 2.51 -12.11
N THR A 143 -0.89 2.43 -11.08
CA THR A 143 -0.27 3.63 -10.50
C THR A 143 0.75 4.26 -11.44
N ILE A 144 1.61 3.46 -12.09
CA ILE A 144 2.62 3.98 -13.03
C ILE A 144 1.94 4.59 -14.25
N LEU A 145 0.91 3.96 -14.82
CA LEU A 145 0.20 4.51 -15.98
C LEU A 145 -0.51 5.82 -15.65
N LEU A 146 -1.14 5.92 -14.48
CA LEU A 146 -1.73 7.18 -14.01
C LEU A 146 -0.65 8.25 -13.83
N ALA A 147 0.47 7.91 -13.19
CA ALA A 147 1.58 8.84 -12.98
C ALA A 147 2.25 9.25 -14.30
N TRP A 148 2.35 8.33 -15.26
CA TRP A 148 2.89 8.56 -16.59
C TRP A 148 1.97 9.44 -17.43
N PHE A 149 0.65 9.19 -17.42
CA PHE A 149 -0.31 9.97 -18.19
C PHE A 149 -0.47 11.39 -17.64
N PHE A 150 -0.57 11.52 -16.31
CA PHE A 150 -0.76 12.79 -15.62
C PHE A 150 0.55 13.43 -15.13
N GLY A 151 1.73 12.96 -15.56
CA GLY A 151 3.02 13.38 -14.96
C GLY A 151 3.21 14.89 -14.86
N LYS A 152 2.80 15.65 -15.88
CA LYS A 152 2.83 17.13 -15.87
C LYS A 152 1.84 17.75 -14.88
N GLU A 153 0.60 17.27 -14.90
CA GLU A 153 -0.46 17.74 -14.00
C GLU A 153 -0.20 17.36 -12.54
N ILE A 154 0.46 16.22 -12.31
CA ILE A 154 0.88 15.77 -10.99
C ILE A 154 1.97 16.68 -10.45
N TRP A 155 2.98 17.06 -11.25
CA TRP A 155 3.99 18.03 -10.80
C TRP A 155 3.36 19.37 -10.43
N LEU A 156 2.47 19.89 -11.29
CA LEU A 156 1.73 21.12 -11.02
C LEU A 156 0.85 20.99 -9.76
N ALA A 157 0.19 19.85 -9.57
CA ALA A 157 -0.63 19.60 -8.40
C ALA A 157 0.21 19.42 -7.13
N VAL A 158 1.41 18.84 -7.20
CA VAL A 158 2.33 18.67 -6.06
C VAL A 158 2.92 20.01 -5.65
N GLU A 159 3.38 20.83 -6.61
CA GLU A 159 3.86 22.19 -6.34
C GLU A 159 2.73 23.07 -5.80
N TRP A 160 1.54 23.00 -6.41
CA TRP A 160 0.36 23.71 -5.94
C TRP A 160 -0.08 23.24 -4.55
N ALA A 161 -0.10 21.93 -4.28
CA ALA A 161 -0.47 21.38 -2.98
C ALA A 161 0.55 21.71 -1.88
N GLY A 162 1.85 21.76 -2.22
CA GLY A 162 2.90 22.24 -1.32
C GLY A 162 2.71 23.73 -0.98
N ALA A 163 2.37 24.55 -1.97
CA ALA A 163 2.07 25.97 -1.78
C ALA A 163 0.74 26.22 -1.04
N HIS A 164 -0.25 25.33 -1.21
CA HIS A 164 -1.61 25.49 -0.68
C HIS A 164 -1.99 24.41 0.35
N TRP A 165 -1.04 23.99 1.18
CA TRP A 165 -1.22 22.94 2.19
C TRP A 165 -2.40 23.22 3.15
N TYR A 166 -2.77 24.49 3.32
CA TYR A 166 -3.87 24.94 4.16
C TYR A 166 -5.26 24.52 3.66
N PHE A 167 -5.46 24.16 2.38
CA PHE A 167 -6.72 23.59 1.90
C PHE A 167 -6.91 22.12 2.29
N ALA A 168 -5.84 21.40 2.63
CA ALA A 168 -5.94 20.04 3.16
C ALA A 168 -6.57 20.04 4.57
N VAL A 169 -6.41 21.12 5.33
CA VAL A 169 -6.91 21.26 6.71
C VAL A 169 -8.44 21.15 6.79
N PRO A 170 -9.25 21.91 6.04
CA PRO A 170 -10.71 21.78 6.08
C PRO A 170 -11.20 20.42 5.55
N ILE A 171 -10.52 19.82 4.56
CA ILE A 171 -10.87 18.50 4.04
C ILE A 171 -10.65 17.42 5.12
N ILE A 172 -9.50 17.46 5.80
CA ILE A 172 -9.17 16.56 6.92
C ILE A 172 -10.12 16.82 8.09
N ALA A 173 -10.41 18.08 8.43
CA ALA A 173 -11.34 18.43 9.50
C ALA A 173 -12.76 17.92 9.21
N CYS A 174 -13.27 18.09 7.99
CA CYS A 174 -14.56 17.56 7.56
C CYS A 174 -14.58 16.03 7.59
N PHE A 175 -13.50 15.37 7.17
CA PHE A 175 -13.38 13.91 7.22
C PHE A 175 -13.36 13.38 8.66
N LEU A 176 -12.60 14.03 9.56
CA LEU A 176 -12.57 13.71 10.98
C LEU A 176 -13.90 13.99 11.67
N LEU A 177 -14.60 15.06 11.30
CA LEU A 177 -15.94 15.39 11.79
C LEU A 177 -16.95 14.33 11.34
N ALA A 178 -16.91 13.92 10.08
CA ALA A 178 -17.76 12.85 9.56
C ALA A 178 -17.51 11.51 10.28
N LEU A 179 -16.24 11.16 10.53
CA LEU A 179 -15.87 9.99 11.32
C LEU A 179 -16.37 10.10 12.77
N PHE A 180 -16.22 11.27 13.40
CA PHE A 180 -16.67 11.51 14.76
C PHE A 180 -18.21 11.39 14.88
N LEU A 181 -18.94 12.00 13.95
CA LEU A 181 -20.40 11.91 13.89
C LEU A 181 -20.86 10.47 13.61
N GLY A 182 -20.21 9.77 12.69
CA GLY A 182 -20.47 8.36 12.41
C GLY A 182 -20.24 7.45 13.62
N MET A 183 -19.14 7.67 14.37
CA MET A 183 -18.87 6.95 15.61
C MET A 183 -19.93 7.24 16.69
N LYS A 184 -20.32 8.50 16.87
CA LYS A 184 -21.35 8.92 17.82
C LYS A 184 -22.72 8.35 17.46
N GLN A 185 -23.02 8.21 16.17
CA GLN A 185 -24.25 7.64 15.66
C GLN A 185 -24.28 6.12 15.86
N MET A 186 -23.15 5.43 15.63
CA MET A 186 -22.98 4.02 15.94
C MET A 186 -23.14 3.76 17.45
N GLU A 187 -22.53 4.57 18.31
CA GLU A 187 -22.66 4.48 19.77
C GLU A 187 -24.12 4.61 20.23
N LYS A 188 -24.84 5.63 19.73
CA LYS A 188 -26.28 5.81 20.02
C LYS A 188 -27.13 4.63 19.55
N SER A 189 -26.82 4.04 18.40
CA SER A 189 -27.56 2.87 17.88
C SER A 189 -27.32 1.60 18.70
N ILE A 190 -26.14 1.44 19.30
CA ILE A 190 -25.81 0.32 20.17
C ILE A 190 -26.47 0.49 21.55
N LEU A 191 -26.47 1.70 22.11
CA LEU A 191 -27.10 1.97 23.40
C LEU A 191 -28.62 1.79 23.36
N ARG A 192 -29.31 2.23 22.28
CA ARG A 192 -30.75 2.00 22.09
C ARG A 192 -31.15 0.51 22.04
N LYS A 193 -30.27 -0.37 21.55
CA LYS A 193 -30.53 -1.82 21.53
C LYS A 193 -30.37 -2.50 22.90
N ARG A 194 -29.69 -1.86 23.86
CA ARG A 194 -29.56 -2.35 25.25
C ARG A 194 -30.70 -1.91 26.16
N THR A 195 -31.38 -0.80 25.85
CA THR A 195 -32.48 -0.27 26.69
C THR A 195 -33.84 -0.94 26.42
N HIS A 196 -33.95 -1.77 25.39
CA HIS A 196 -35.15 -2.54 25.03
C HIS A 196 -34.99 -4.06 25.22
N LYS A 197 -34.03 -4.49 26.05
CA LYS A 197 -33.90 -5.85 26.57
C LYS A 197 -34.02 -5.80 28.08
#